data_AF-A0A2G2V1J6-F1
#
_entry.id   AF-A0A2G2V1J6-F1
#
_cell.length_a   1.000
_cell.length_b   1.000
_cell.length_c   1.000
_cell.angle_alpha   90.00
_cell.angle_beta   90.00
_cell.angle_gamma   90.00
#
_symmetry.space_group_name_H-M   'P 1'
#
loop_
_entity.id
_entity.type
_entity.pdbx_description
1 polymer ?
#
loop_
_entity_poly.entity_id
_entity_poly.type
_entity_poly.pdbx_seq_one_letter_code
_entity_poly.pdbx_strand_id
1 'polypeptide(L)'
;MQGLGQASSKDVVRRSSSSDESELALPGAAVASADFPSQISQVKSKEGLKKCTACRKRVGLTGFSCKCGDLFCAVHHYSDKHNCPFDYRNAGQNAIAKENPIIVEEKRNKI
;
A
#
# COMPACT_ATOMS: atom_id res chain seq x y z
N MET A 1 -32.61 -43.10 -5.66
CA MET A 1 -31.87 -42.13 -4.83
C MET A 1 -31.14 -41.15 -5.73
N GLN A 2 -31.63 -39.91 -5.85
CA GLN A 2 -30.90 -38.80 -6.44
C GLN A 2 -30.42 -37.93 -5.27
N GLY A 3 -29.11 -37.70 -5.18
CA GLY A 3 -28.55 -36.91 -4.09
C GLY A 3 -27.12 -36.51 -4.38
N LEU A 4 -26.95 -35.29 -4.90
CA LEU A 4 -25.74 -34.46 -4.92
C LEU A 4 -26.31 -33.04 -5.14
N GLY A 5 -26.08 -31.98 -4.38
CA GLY A 5 -25.17 -31.63 -3.30
C GLY A 5 -25.23 -30.09 -3.33
N GLN A 6 -25.71 -29.45 -2.26
CA GLN A 6 -26.09 -28.04 -2.27
C GLN A 6 -24.87 -27.12 -2.48
N ALA A 7 -24.99 -26.16 -3.40
CA ALA A 7 -24.02 -25.08 -3.57
C ALA A 7 -24.19 -24.08 -2.41
N SER A 8 -23.17 -23.96 -1.56
CA SER A 8 -23.12 -22.95 -0.50
C SER A 8 -22.58 -21.64 -1.08
N SER A 9 -23.51 -20.75 -1.45
CA SER A 9 -23.23 -19.34 -1.69
C SER A 9 -22.73 -18.70 -0.40
N LYS A 10 -21.58 -18.05 -0.46
CA LYS A 10 -21.05 -17.22 0.63
C LYS A 10 -21.03 -15.78 0.14
N ASP A 11 -22.02 -15.02 0.57
CA ASP A 11 -22.16 -13.59 0.33
C ASP A 11 -20.93 -12.82 0.81
N VAL A 12 -20.29 -12.09 -0.12
CA VAL A 12 -19.25 -11.11 0.20
C VAL A 12 -19.97 -9.79 0.54
N VAL A 13 -20.03 -9.47 1.83
CA VAL A 13 -20.55 -8.16 2.29
C VAL A 13 -19.67 -7.05 1.72
N ARG A 14 -20.24 -6.25 0.81
CA ARG A 14 -19.68 -4.99 0.35
C ARG A 14 -19.70 -3.99 1.52
N ARG A 15 -18.53 -3.54 1.97
CA ARG A 15 -18.42 -2.36 2.83
C ARG A 15 -18.64 -1.12 1.96
N SER A 16 -19.82 -0.52 2.08
CA SER A 16 -20.17 0.75 1.45
C SER A 16 -19.31 1.88 2.00
N SER A 17 -18.73 2.64 1.08
CA SER A 17 -18.02 3.90 1.31
C SER A 17 -19.04 4.98 1.63
N SER A 18 -18.94 5.67 2.77
CA SER A 18 -19.74 6.87 3.04
C SER A 18 -18.90 8.11 2.74
N SER A 19 -19.34 8.86 1.74
CA SER A 19 -18.89 10.21 1.44
C SER A 19 -19.71 11.17 2.32
N ASP A 20 -19.05 12.00 3.11
CA ASP A 20 -19.67 13.21 3.66
C ASP A 20 -19.10 14.42 2.93
N GLU A 21 -19.90 14.90 1.99
CA GLU A 21 -19.79 16.21 1.37
C GLU A 21 -20.27 17.25 2.37
N SER A 22 -19.49 18.30 2.60
CA SER A 22 -19.96 19.50 3.30
C SER A 22 -19.42 20.72 2.58
N GLU A 23 -20.23 21.22 1.66
CA GLU A 23 -20.15 22.56 1.10
C GLU A 23 -20.51 23.59 2.16
N LEU A 24 -19.63 24.58 2.37
CA LEU A 24 -20.02 25.89 2.89
C LEU A 24 -19.37 26.95 2.00
N ALA A 25 -20.16 27.45 1.06
CA ALA A 25 -19.83 28.58 0.21
C ALA A 25 -20.10 29.91 0.94
N LEU A 26 -19.11 30.82 0.97
CA LEU A 26 -19.31 32.25 1.16
C LEU A 26 -18.27 33.06 0.35
N PRO A 27 -18.62 34.29 -0.07
CA PRO A 27 -18.18 34.90 -1.32
C PRO A 27 -16.87 35.70 -1.22
N GLY A 28 -16.31 35.96 -2.39
CA GLY A 28 -14.95 36.44 -2.59
C GLY A 28 -14.61 37.83 -2.05
N ALA A 29 -13.37 37.93 -1.60
CA ALA A 29 -12.60 39.16 -1.54
C ALA A 29 -11.36 38.95 -2.42
N ALA A 30 -11.29 39.68 -3.53
CA ALA A 30 -10.12 39.75 -4.38
C ALA A 30 -8.99 40.42 -3.57
N VAL A 31 -7.98 39.64 -3.18
CA VAL A 31 -6.72 40.19 -2.66
C VAL A 31 -5.66 40.04 -3.75
N ALA A 32 -5.05 41.17 -4.08
CA ALA A 32 -4.11 41.33 -5.17
C ALA A 32 -2.98 40.29 -5.11
N SER A 33 -2.70 39.70 -6.28
CA SER A 33 -1.55 38.84 -6.53
C SER A 33 -0.26 39.62 -6.27
N ALA A 34 0.30 39.43 -5.08
CA ALA A 34 1.71 39.69 -4.84
C ALA A 34 2.46 38.42 -5.27
N ASP A 35 2.97 38.45 -6.50
CA ASP A 35 3.95 37.51 -7.01
C ASP A 35 5.22 37.65 -6.15
N PHE A 36 5.31 36.84 -5.10
CA PHE A 36 6.53 36.71 -4.33
C PHE A 36 7.29 35.51 -4.91
N PRO A 37 8.34 35.73 -5.72
CA PRO A 37 9.25 34.66 -6.05
C PRO A 37 9.91 34.23 -4.74
N SER A 38 9.45 33.10 -4.20
CA SER A 38 10.06 32.44 -3.06
C SER A 38 11.39 31.86 -3.52
N GLN A 39 12.37 32.74 -3.68
CA GLN A 39 13.79 32.44 -3.80
C GLN A 39 14.23 31.91 -2.44
N ILE A 40 13.85 30.67 -2.13
CA ILE A 40 14.44 29.91 -1.03
C ILE A 40 15.82 29.49 -1.51
N SER A 41 16.75 30.37 -1.19
CA SER A 41 18.13 30.14 -0.80
C SER A 41 18.60 28.70 -1.00
N GLN A 42 19.29 28.52 -2.11
CA GLN A 42 20.05 27.34 -2.49
C GLN A 42 21.17 27.06 -1.47
N VAL A 43 20.86 26.35 -0.38
CA VAL A 43 21.86 25.65 0.44
C VAL A 43 21.27 24.35 1.00
N LYS A 44 21.64 23.23 0.37
CA LYS A 44 21.91 21.88 0.92
C LYS A 44 21.49 20.81 -0.09
N SER A 45 22.48 19.98 -0.41
CA SER A 45 22.44 18.69 -1.11
C SER A 45 21.40 18.49 -2.23
N LYS A 46 21.89 18.09 -3.41
CA LYS A 46 21.09 17.55 -4.52
C LYS A 46 20.45 16.20 -4.17
N GLU A 47 19.80 16.07 -3.02
CA GLU A 47 18.87 14.98 -2.79
C GLU A 47 17.60 15.33 -3.55
N GLY A 48 17.56 14.90 -4.81
CA GLY A 48 16.41 15.10 -5.68
C GLY A 48 15.12 14.75 -4.95
N LEU A 49 14.14 15.64 -5.03
CA LEU A 49 12.86 15.50 -4.36
C LEU A 49 12.25 14.12 -4.64
N LYS A 50 12.04 13.34 -3.57
CA LYS A 50 11.53 11.97 -3.68
C LYS A 50 10.15 11.97 -4.34
N LYS A 51 10.04 11.22 -5.43
CA LYS A 51 8.88 11.13 -6.30
C LYS A 51 8.45 9.67 -6.47
N CYS A 52 7.15 9.46 -6.63
CA CYS A 52 6.58 8.15 -6.90
C CYS A 52 7.10 7.61 -8.24
N THR A 53 7.58 6.37 -8.29
CA THR A 53 8.06 5.76 -9.54
C THR A 53 6.92 5.58 -10.56
N ALA A 54 5.71 5.25 -10.11
CA ALA A 54 4.55 5.03 -11.00
C ALA A 54 3.94 6.33 -11.56
N CYS A 55 3.61 7.31 -10.70
CA CYS A 55 2.89 8.52 -11.13
C CYS A 55 3.72 9.81 -11.09
N ARG A 56 5.00 9.75 -10.70
CA ARG A 56 5.94 10.88 -10.59
C ARG A 56 5.51 12.04 -9.67
N LYS A 57 4.39 11.90 -8.96
CA LYS A 57 3.99 12.83 -7.90
C LYS A 57 5.07 12.90 -6.82
N ARG A 58 5.37 14.10 -6.31
CA ARG A 58 6.25 14.25 -5.13
C ARG A 58 5.63 13.52 -3.96
N VAL A 59 6.45 12.76 -3.23
CA VAL A 59 6.01 12.01 -2.05
C VAL A 59 6.74 12.45 -0.78
N GLY A 60 7.82 13.23 -0.89
CA GLY A 60 8.49 13.83 0.26
C GLY A 60 8.87 12.79 1.32
N LEU A 61 8.54 13.08 2.59
CA LEU A 61 8.79 12.19 3.74
C LEU A 61 7.80 11.00 3.83
N THR A 62 6.65 11.07 3.16
CA THR A 62 5.58 10.07 3.25
C THR A 62 5.61 9.04 2.11
N GLY A 63 6.75 8.90 1.43
CA GLY A 63 6.95 7.88 0.41
C GLY A 63 7.04 6.48 1.02
N PHE A 64 6.34 5.52 0.41
CA PHE A 64 6.40 4.12 0.79
C PHE A 64 7.45 3.40 -0.06
N SER A 65 8.42 2.76 0.58
CA SER A 65 9.39 1.89 -0.09
C SER A 65 8.78 0.51 -0.35
N CYS A 66 8.79 0.05 -1.59
CA CYS A 66 8.41 -1.31 -1.94
C CYS A 66 9.64 -2.25 -1.83
N LYS A 67 9.40 -3.56 -1.67
CA LYS A 67 10.47 -4.57 -1.65
C LYS A 67 11.24 -4.67 -2.96
N CYS A 68 10.69 -4.19 -4.08
CA CYS A 68 11.42 -4.09 -5.34
C CYS A 68 12.45 -2.95 -5.38
N GLY A 69 12.55 -2.12 -4.33
CA GLY A 69 13.52 -1.02 -4.22
C GLY A 69 13.00 0.34 -4.68
N ASP A 70 11.84 0.38 -5.33
CA ASP A 70 11.18 1.61 -5.75
C ASP A 70 10.39 2.30 -4.63
N LEU A 71 10.07 3.58 -4.84
CA LEU A 71 9.40 4.42 -3.88
C LEU A 71 8.10 4.99 -4.47
N PHE A 72 7.00 4.88 -3.73
CA PHE A 72 5.65 5.13 -4.23
C PHE A 72 4.84 6.04 -3.30
N CYS A 73 3.75 6.62 -3.81
CA CYS A 73 2.75 7.28 -3.00
C CYS A 73 1.76 6.26 -2.40
N ALA A 74 0.93 6.68 -1.43
CA ALA A 74 -0.08 5.84 -0.77
C ALA A 74 -1.00 5.07 -1.74
N VAL A 75 -1.23 5.65 -2.93
CA VAL A 75 -2.09 5.01 -3.93
C VAL A 75 -1.34 3.91 -4.67
N HIS A 76 -0.05 4.02 -4.96
CA HIS A 76 0.68 3.09 -5.85
C HIS A 76 1.62 2.12 -5.14
N HIS A 77 1.69 2.13 -3.80
CA HIS A 77 2.63 1.27 -3.07
C HIS A 77 2.30 -0.22 -3.16
N TYR A 78 1.05 -0.57 -3.41
CA TYR A 78 0.62 -1.97 -3.45
C TYR A 78 1.15 -2.67 -4.70
N SER A 79 1.55 -3.94 -4.56
CA SER A 79 2.26 -4.68 -5.60
C SER A 79 1.49 -4.85 -6.92
N ASP A 80 0.16 -4.87 -6.84
CA ASP A 80 -0.78 -4.93 -7.96
C ASP A 80 -0.78 -3.66 -8.81
N LYS A 81 -0.40 -2.51 -8.23
CA LYS A 81 -0.54 -1.20 -8.88
C LYS A 81 0.68 -0.74 -9.66
N HIS A 82 1.82 -1.42 -9.49
CA HIS A 82 3.06 -1.07 -10.18
C HIS A 82 3.76 -2.30 -10.79
N ASN A 83 3.05 -3.43 -10.92
CA ASN A 83 3.59 -4.68 -11.45
C ASN A 83 4.90 -5.07 -10.75
N CYS A 84 4.88 -5.16 -9.42
CA CYS A 84 6.06 -5.41 -8.61
C CYS A 84 6.80 -6.68 -9.07
N PRO A 85 8.10 -6.62 -9.43
CA PRO A 85 8.86 -7.80 -9.84
C PRO A 85 9.26 -8.71 -8.67
N PHE A 86 8.99 -8.30 -7.43
CA PHE A 86 9.34 -9.07 -6.24
C PHE A 86 8.35 -10.24 -6.03
N ASP A 87 8.87 -11.47 -5.92
CA ASP A 87 8.04 -12.65 -5.66
C ASP A 87 7.72 -12.80 -4.17
N TYR A 88 6.59 -12.21 -3.77
CA TYR A 88 6.06 -12.30 -2.41
C TYR A 88 5.67 -13.73 -2.00
N ARG A 89 5.31 -14.61 -2.94
CA ARG A 89 4.85 -15.97 -2.62
C ARG A 89 6.02 -16.81 -2.14
N ASN A 90 7.08 -16.88 -2.94
CA ASN A 90 8.26 -17.64 -2.59
C ASN A 90 8.97 -17.03 -1.36
N ALA A 91 9.03 -15.69 -1.27
CA ALA A 91 9.58 -15.03 -0.09
C ALA A 91 8.83 -15.38 1.20
N GLY A 92 7.49 -15.43 1.15
CA GLY A 92 6.65 -15.81 2.28
C GLY A 92 6.82 -17.28 2.65
N GLN A 93 6.78 -18.19 1.66
CA GLN A 93 6.97 -19.63 1.90
C GLN A 93 8.33 -19.93 2.53
N ASN A 94 9.39 -19.30 2.03
CA ASN A 94 10.74 -19.48 2.57
C ASN A 94 10.88 -18.93 4.00
N ALA A 95 10.18 -17.84 4.33
CA ALA A 95 10.17 -17.33 5.71
C ALA A 95 9.45 -18.31 6.65
N ILE A 96 8.27 -18.80 6.25
CA ILE A 96 7.50 -19.78 7.05
C ILE A 96 8.26 -21.09 7.21
N ALA A 97 8.87 -21.61 6.14
CA ALA A 97 9.63 -22.85 6.19
C ALA A 97 10.85 -22.77 7.12
N LYS A 98 11.46 -21.58 7.24
CA LYS A 98 12.57 -21.35 8.18
C LYS A 98 12.11 -21.26 9.63
N GLU A 99 10.90 -20.78 9.87
CA GLU A 99 10.37 -20.54 11.21
C GLU A 99 9.64 -21.76 11.79
N ASN A 100 9.06 -22.61 10.93
CA ASN A 100 8.38 -23.82 11.37
C ASN A 100 9.38 -24.83 12.00
N PRO A 101 9.26 -25.15 13.29
CA PRO A 101 10.10 -26.16 13.91
C PRO A 101 9.76 -27.55 13.37
N ILE A 102 10.79 -28.38 13.18
CA ILE A 102 10.60 -29.77 12.75
C ILE A 102 10.04 -30.55 13.95
N ILE A 103 8.75 -30.87 13.89
CA ILE A 103 8.11 -31.72 14.89
C ILE A 103 8.52 -33.17 14.60
N VAL A 104 9.52 -33.66 15.31
CA VAL A 104 9.89 -35.08 15.31
C VAL A 104 9.11 -35.75 16.44
N GLU A 105 8.09 -36.54 16.10
CA GLU A 105 7.33 -37.29 17.10
C GLU A 105 8.14 -38.50 17.58
N GLU A 106 8.68 -38.42 18.80
CA GLU A 106 9.16 -39.61 19.49
C GLU A 106 7.95 -40.46 19.90
N LYS A 107 7.97 -41.73 19.48
CA LYS A 107 6.87 -42.68 19.66
C LYS A 107 6.56 -42.83 21.15
N ARG A 108 5.47 -42.22 21.60
CA ARG A 108 5.11 -42.21 23.02
C ARG A 108 4.58 -43.59 23.43
N ASN A 109 5.20 -44.19 24.45
CA ASN A 109 4.74 -45.47 24.99
C ASN A 109 3.42 -45.27 25.76
N LYS A 110 2.46 -46.17 25.51
CA LYS A 110 1.18 -46.20 26.21
C LYS A 110 1.41 -46.51 27.70
N ILE A 111 0.77 -45.72 28.55
CA ILE A 111 0.66 -45.95 30.00
C ILE A 111 -0.44 -46.99 30.22
#